data_AF-A0A3N5Z4F1-F1
#
_entry.id   AF-A0A3N5Z4F1-F1
#
_cell.length_a   1.000
_cell.length_b   1.000
_cell.length_c   1.000
_cell.angle_alpha   90.00
_cell.angle_beta   90.00
_cell.angle_gamma   90.00
#
_symmetry.space_group_name_H-M   'P 1'
#
loop_
_entity.id
_entity.type
_entity.pdbx_description
1 polymer ?
#
loop_
_entity_poly.entity_id
_entity_poly.type
_entity_poly.pdbx_seq_one_letter_code
_entity_poly.pdbx_strand_id
1 'polypeptide(L)'
;MISKSCNFNEFLDKITDCDYADIILITNEEATAAERTFYKNKAKQDHETKVYEEYAVVLKDFIGFLRNGIKPSSIRGFDFQYLDSVRNNWKNLQHEC
;
A
#
# COMPACT_ATOMS: atom_id res chain seq x y z
N MET A 1 -5.54 -2.45 9.72
CA MET A 1 -5.21 -3.85 10.09
C MET A 1 -3.69 -3.97 9.98
N ILE A 2 -3.07 -5.12 10.24
CA ILE A 2 -1.74 -5.39 9.65
C ILE A 2 -1.90 -6.76 9.02
N SER A 3 -1.63 -6.86 7.72
CA SER A 3 -1.60 -8.11 7.00
C SER A 3 -0.62 -9.03 7.72
N LYS A 4 -1.08 -10.25 8.02
CA LYS A 4 -0.47 -11.13 9.04
C LYS A 4 1.01 -11.43 8.77
N SER A 5 1.45 -11.27 7.54
CA SER A 5 2.83 -11.51 7.10
C SER A 5 3.50 -10.29 6.47
N CYS A 6 2.99 -9.07 6.67
CA CYS A 6 3.49 -7.86 6.01
C CYS A 6 3.62 -8.04 4.48
N ASN A 7 2.67 -8.80 3.91
CA ASN A 7 2.69 -9.20 2.52
C ASN A 7 1.81 -8.26 1.70
N PHE A 8 2.43 -7.59 0.72
CA PHE A 8 1.75 -6.61 -0.12
C PHE A 8 0.68 -7.24 -1.02
N ASN A 9 0.89 -8.46 -1.53
CA ASN A 9 -0.10 -9.14 -2.38
C ASN A 9 -1.34 -9.52 -1.57
N GLU A 10 -1.15 -10.04 -0.35
CA GLU A 10 -2.28 -10.32 0.56
C GLU A 10 -3.06 -9.06 0.95
N PHE A 11 -2.38 -7.92 0.96
CA PHE A 11 -3.03 -6.63 1.16
C PHE A 11 -3.84 -6.22 -0.07
N LEU A 12 -3.25 -6.30 -1.27
CA LEU A 12 -3.93 -5.98 -2.52
C LEU A 12 -5.21 -6.82 -2.69
N ASP A 13 -5.14 -8.14 -2.48
CA ASP A 13 -6.29 -9.05 -2.57
C ASP A 13 -7.47 -8.64 -1.67
N LYS A 14 -7.23 -7.92 -0.57
CA LYS A 14 -8.27 -7.47 0.36
C LYS A 14 -8.90 -6.14 -0.02
N ILE A 15 -8.21 -5.35 -0.82
CA ILE A 15 -8.65 -4.00 -1.21
C ILE A 15 -9.12 -3.94 -2.67
N THR A 16 -9.07 -5.05 -3.42
CA THR A 16 -9.48 -5.10 -4.83
C THR A 16 -10.94 -4.71 -5.04
N ASP A 17 -11.78 -5.00 -4.06
CA ASP A 17 -13.23 -4.78 -4.13
C ASP A 17 -13.66 -3.47 -3.43
N CYS A 18 -12.70 -2.71 -2.90
CA CYS A 18 -12.94 -1.43 -2.26
C CYS A 18 -13.01 -0.29 -3.28
N ASP A 19 -13.70 0.78 -2.91
CA ASP A 19 -13.65 1.99 -3.71
C ASP A 19 -12.28 2.68 -3.61
N TYR A 20 -11.99 3.63 -4.48
CA TYR A 20 -10.68 4.28 -4.54
C TYR A 20 -10.34 5.11 -3.31
N ALA A 21 -11.34 5.77 -2.73
CA ALA A 21 -11.13 6.57 -1.53
C ALA A 21 -10.82 5.65 -0.34
N ASP A 22 -11.54 4.54 -0.24
CA ASP A 22 -11.33 3.46 0.71
C ASP A 22 -9.97 2.79 0.50
N ILE A 23 -9.56 2.52 -0.74
CA ILE A 23 -8.22 1.98 -1.04
C ILE A 23 -7.14 2.92 -0.48
N ILE A 24 -7.23 4.23 -0.73
CA ILE A 24 -6.26 5.20 -0.20
C ILE A 24 -6.30 5.23 1.32
N LEU A 25 -7.49 5.24 1.91
CA LEU A 25 -7.69 5.29 3.36
C LEU A 25 -7.11 4.03 4.03
N ILE A 26 -7.53 2.84 3.59
CA ILE A 26 -7.11 1.54 4.11
C ILE A 26 -5.60 1.37 3.96
N THR A 27 -5.03 1.73 2.80
CA THR A 27 -3.57 1.67 2.59
C THR A 27 -2.82 2.58 3.56
N ASN A 28 -3.34 3.78 3.82
CA ASN A 28 -2.72 4.73 4.75
C ASN A 28 -2.81 4.25 6.21
N GLU A 29 -3.94 3.67 6.60
CA GLU A 29 -4.12 3.06 7.92
C GLU A 29 -3.19 1.86 8.13
N GLU A 30 -3.09 0.99 7.13
CA GLU A 30 -2.19 -0.16 7.12
C GLU A 30 -0.72 0.27 7.25
N ALA A 31 -0.29 1.28 6.47
CA ALA A 31 1.06 1.82 6.53
C ALA A 31 1.37 2.38 7.93
N THR A 32 0.44 3.14 8.50
CA THR A 32 0.56 3.71 9.84
C THR A 32 0.66 2.61 10.91
N ALA A 33 -0.11 1.53 10.76
CA ALA A 33 -0.08 0.40 11.69
C ALA A 33 1.25 -0.38 11.60
N ALA A 34 1.79 -0.56 10.40
CA ALA A 34 3.11 -1.15 10.17
C ALA A 34 4.22 -0.32 10.84
N GLU A 35 4.23 1.01 10.65
CA GLU A 35 5.20 1.89 11.31
C GLU A 35 5.12 1.86 12.83
N ARG A 36 3.90 1.88 13.39
CA ARG A 36 3.70 1.76 14.84
C ARG A 36 4.27 0.46 15.37
N THR A 37 4.12 -0.63 14.62
CA THR A 37 4.67 -1.94 15.00
C THR A 37 6.19 -1.96 14.91
N PHE A 38 6.76 -1.37 13.84
CA PHE A 38 8.19 -1.15 13.74
C PHE A 38 8.76 -0.41 14.95
N TYR A 39 8.22 0.77 15.30
CA TYR A 39 8.73 1.55 16.43
C TYR A 39 8.56 0.82 17.77
N LYS A 40 7.44 0.12 17.96
CA LYS A 40 7.19 -0.69 19.16
C LYS A 40 8.20 -1.84 19.31
N ASN A 41 8.51 -2.52 18.22
CA ASN A 41 9.43 -3.66 18.23
C ASN A 41 10.90 -3.19 18.26
N LYS A 42 11.21 -2.04 17.66
CA LYS A 42 12.53 -1.40 17.73
C LYS A 42 12.87 -0.99 19.16
N ALA A 43 11.89 -0.47 19.90
CA ALA A 43 12.05 -0.20 21.33
C ALA A 43 12.33 -1.47 22.16
N LYS A 44 11.95 -2.65 21.66
CA LYS A 44 12.19 -3.97 22.28
C LYS A 44 13.45 -4.67 21.78
N GLN A 45 14.23 -4.05 20.89
CA GLN A 45 15.41 -4.64 20.23
C GLN A 45 15.12 -5.97 19.50
N ASP A 46 13.92 -6.09 18.94
CA ASP A 46 13.54 -7.26 18.16
C ASP A 46 14.21 -7.23 16.78
N HIS A 47 14.83 -8.34 16.39
CA HIS A 47 15.59 -8.49 15.15
C HIS A 47 14.71 -8.53 13.89
N GLU A 48 13.41 -8.83 14.03
CA GLU A 48 12.47 -8.89 12.89
C GLU A 48 11.79 -7.55 12.60
N THR A 49 12.26 -6.45 13.17
CA THR A 49 11.67 -5.10 12.98
C THR A 49 11.68 -4.61 11.54
N LYS A 50 12.71 -4.97 10.77
CA LYS A 50 12.95 -4.43 9.43
C LYS A 50 11.83 -4.74 8.43
N VAL A 51 11.14 -5.87 8.58
CA VAL A 51 10.04 -6.25 7.67
C VAL A 51 8.87 -5.26 7.74
N TYR A 52 8.61 -4.69 8.92
CA TYR A 52 7.53 -3.70 9.11
C TYR A 52 7.90 -2.35 8.50
N GLU A 53 9.17 -1.97 8.54
CA GLU A 53 9.68 -0.75 7.90
C GLU A 53 9.59 -0.88 6.37
N GLU A 54 10.09 -1.98 5.81
CA GLU A 54 10.04 -2.25 4.37
C GLU A 54 8.60 -2.30 3.85
N TYR A 55 7.69 -2.95 4.60
CA TYR A 55 6.27 -3.02 4.26
C TYR A 55 5.58 -1.65 4.30
N ALA A 56 5.86 -0.82 5.32
CA ALA A 56 5.33 0.54 5.40
C ALA A 56 5.78 1.41 4.23
N VAL A 57 7.05 1.29 3.80
CA VAL A 57 7.58 2.00 2.64
C VAL A 57 6.83 1.61 1.37
N VAL A 58 6.63 0.31 1.13
CA VAL A 58 5.88 -0.19 -0.05
C VAL A 58 4.46 0.38 -0.09
N LEU A 59 3.75 0.40 1.04
CA LEU A 59 2.39 0.95 1.11
C LEU A 59 2.36 2.46 0.85
N LYS A 60 3.34 3.21 1.35
CA LYS A 60 3.45 4.67 1.10
C LYS A 60 3.77 4.97 -0.35
N ASP A 61 4.67 4.21 -0.96
CA ASP A 61 4.98 4.28 -2.38
C ASP A 61 3.74 3.95 -3.22
N PHE A 62 2.94 2.98 -2.80
CA PHE A 62 1.68 2.64 -3.43
C PHE A 62 0.66 3.80 -3.35
N ILE A 63 0.50 4.45 -2.19
CA ILE A 63 -0.34 5.67 -2.07
C ILE A 63 0.19 6.78 -2.99
N GLY A 64 1.50 6.97 -3.06
CA GLY A 64 2.15 7.95 -3.94
C GLY A 64 1.85 7.69 -5.42
N PHE A 65 1.86 6.42 -5.83
CA PHE A 65 1.46 5.99 -7.16
C PHE A 65 -0.01 6.27 -7.44
N LEU A 66 -0.91 5.90 -6.52
CA LEU A 66 -2.35 6.16 -6.69
C LEU A 66 -2.60 7.67 -6.87
N ARG A 67 -2.09 8.51 -5.96
CA ARG A 67 -2.33 9.95 -5.97
C ARG A 67 -1.71 10.67 -7.16
N ASN A 68 -0.46 10.36 -7.50
CA ASN A 68 0.32 11.19 -8.42
C ASN A 68 0.63 10.47 -9.74
N GLY A 69 0.40 9.16 -9.83
CA GLY A 69 0.80 8.36 -10.99
C GLY A 69 2.27 8.11 -11.15
N ILE A 70 3.05 8.40 -10.12
CA ILE A 70 4.50 8.23 -10.17
C ILE A 70 4.79 6.75 -9.98
N LYS A 71 5.46 6.14 -10.96
CA LYS A 71 5.85 4.73 -10.87
C LYS A 71 6.72 4.52 -9.62
N PRO A 72 6.26 3.71 -8.66
CA PRO A 72 7.01 3.48 -7.44
C PRO A 72 8.22 2.59 -7.74
N SER A 73 9.37 2.95 -7.19
CA SER A 73 10.64 2.22 -7.39
C SER A 73 10.67 0.87 -6.66
N SER A 74 9.85 0.72 -5.63
CA SER A 74 9.75 -0.46 -4.77
C SER A 74 8.79 -1.54 -5.30
N ILE A 75 7.84 -1.19 -6.17
CA ILE A 75 6.89 -2.14 -6.75
C ILE A 75 7.52 -2.77 -8.00
N ARG A 76 7.92 -4.04 -7.90
CA ARG A 76 8.46 -4.80 -9.03
C ARG A 76 7.41 -4.92 -10.14
N GLY A 77 7.85 -4.93 -11.39
CA GLY A 77 7.04 -4.71 -12.59
C GLY A 77 5.85 -5.64 -12.87
N PHE A 78 5.52 -6.58 -11.98
CA PHE A 78 4.35 -7.44 -12.12
C PHE A 78 3.05 -6.77 -11.63
N ASP A 79 3.11 -5.85 -10.65
CA ASP A 79 1.91 -5.14 -10.16
C ASP A 79 1.62 -3.85 -10.92
N PHE A 80 2.59 -3.28 -11.64
CA PHE A 80 2.41 -1.96 -12.26
C PHE A 80 1.27 -1.94 -13.29
N GLN A 81 1.08 -2.99 -14.10
CA GLN A 81 -0.02 -3.03 -15.07
C GLN A 81 -1.40 -3.15 -14.40
N TYR A 82 -1.52 -3.94 -13.33
CA TYR A 82 -2.76 -4.04 -12.55
C TYR A 82 -3.08 -2.72 -11.86
N LEU A 83 -2.09 -2.12 -11.20
CA LEU A 83 -2.24 -0.85 -10.50
C LEU A 83 -2.51 0.32 -11.47
N ASP A 84 -1.88 0.32 -12.65
CA ASP A 84 -2.16 1.29 -13.71
C ASP A 84 -3.55 1.09 -14.34
N SER A 85 -4.00 -0.16 -14.49
CA SER A 85 -5.37 -0.47 -14.91
C SER A 85 -6.40 0.00 -13.89
N VAL A 86 -6.15 -0.22 -12.59
CA VAL A 86 -6.98 0.33 -11.52
C VAL A 86 -7.04 1.83 -11.70
N ARG A 87 -5.90 2.54 -11.63
CA ARG A 87 -5.82 4.00 -11.75
C ARG A 87 -6.50 4.55 -13.02
N ASN A 88 -6.32 3.93 -14.18
CA ASN A 88 -6.87 4.41 -15.45
C ASN A 88 -8.38 4.17 -15.57
N ASN A 89 -8.93 3.10 -15.00
CA ASN A 89 -10.38 2.93 -14.87
C ASN A 89 -11.02 4.07 -14.06
N TRP A 90 -10.34 4.54 -13.00
CA TRP A 90 -10.84 5.64 -12.16
C TRP A 90 -10.79 7.01 -12.86
N LYS A 91 -9.78 7.30 -13.68
CA LYS A 91 -9.72 8.55 -14.45
C LYS A 91 -10.90 8.72 -15.42
N ASN A 92 -11.41 7.61 -15.96
CA ASN A 92 -12.55 7.64 -16.86
C ASN A 92 -13.85 7.93 -16.10
N LEU A 93 -13.99 7.48 -14.85
CA LEU A 93 -15.15 7.76 -14.00
C LEU A 93 -15.23 9.21 -13.51
N GLN A 94 -14.14 9.98 -13.54
CA GLN A 94 -14.14 11.41 -13.23
C GLN A 94 -14.55 12.31 -14.41
N HIS A 95 -14.58 11.78 -15.64
CA HIS A 95 -14.93 12.52 -16.85
C HIS A 95 -16.40 12.36 -17.27
N GLU A 96 -17.20 11.57 -16.55
CA GLU A 96 -18.64 11.36 -16.81
C GLU A 96 -19.55 12.17 -15.86
N CYS A 97 -19.02 13.15 -15.13
CA CYS A 97 -19.79 14.13 -14.34
C CYS A 97 -19.78 15.52 -15.00
#